data_AF-A0A7X7NZG9-F1
#
_entry.id   AF-A0A7X7NZG9-F1
#
_cell.length_a   1.000
_cell.length_b   1.000
_cell.length_c   1.000
_cell.angle_alpha   90.00
_cell.angle_beta   90.00
_cell.angle_gamma   90.00
#
_symmetry.space_group_name_H-M   'P 1'
#
loop_
_entity.id
_entity.type
_entity.pdbx_description
1 polymer ?
#
loop_
_entity_poly.entity_id
_entity_poly.type
_entity_poly.pdbx_seq_one_letter_code
_entity_poly.pdbx_strand_id
1 'polypeptide(L)'
;MFKEQLQQIMVQHRDYNKIHLVGYSMGGLVIRSFLACNDIPQLGRCVLIATPNQGTKLADISEKYLKPLVLIVRPLQVLTTNCLNIGQPMNQSKIEIGVIAGNKNNHPLGVFLTPDSDGLVEVESTKYTDMSDFIIVPYGHLEIHRQTATAQLVHRFLQTGSFRNLNNE
;
A
#
# COMPACT_ATOMS: atom_id res chain seq x y z
N MET A 1 1.95 -13.57 -13.68
CA MET A 1 3.00 -13.57 -12.64
C MET A 1 2.46 -13.43 -11.21
N PHE A 2 2.06 -12.26 -10.70
CA PHE A 2 1.62 -12.13 -9.27
C PHE A 2 0.44 -13.04 -8.91
N LYS A 3 -0.59 -13.11 -9.77
CA LYS A 3 -1.73 -14.02 -9.62
C LYS A 3 -1.29 -15.48 -9.50
N GLU A 4 -0.43 -15.92 -10.41
CA GLU A 4 0.05 -17.31 -10.47
C GLU A 4 0.88 -17.66 -9.24
N GLN A 5 1.75 -16.75 -8.80
CA GLN A 5 2.54 -16.93 -7.58
C GLN A 5 1.66 -17.03 -6.34
N LEU A 6 0.65 -16.15 -6.21
CA LEU A 6 -0.29 -16.24 -5.09
C LEU A 6 -1.08 -17.55 -5.13
N GLN A 7 -1.58 -17.95 -6.31
CA GLN A 7 -2.29 -19.21 -6.48
C GLN A 7 -1.40 -20.41 -6.13
N GLN A 8 -0.13 -20.40 -6.52
CA GLN A 8 0.83 -21.45 -6.15
C GLN A 8 1.04 -21.51 -4.64
N ILE A 9 1.23 -20.37 -3.97
CA ILE A 9 1.35 -20.31 -2.51
C ILE A 9 0.09 -20.87 -1.83
N MET A 10 -1.09 -20.50 -2.31
CA MET A 10 -2.37 -21.00 -1.78
C MET A 10 -2.52 -22.51 -1.98
N VAL A 11 -2.09 -23.04 -3.11
CA VAL A 11 -2.13 -24.49 -3.39
C VAL A 11 -1.11 -25.25 -2.55
N GLN A 12 0.08 -24.69 -2.33
CA GLN A 12 1.14 -25.30 -1.52
C GLN A 12 0.83 -25.31 -0.02
N HIS A 13 0.06 -24.33 0.44
CA HIS A 13 -0.26 -24.16 1.86
C HIS A 13 -1.76 -24.18 2.12
N ARG A 14 -2.42 -25.30 1.79
CA ARG A 14 -3.87 -25.48 1.98
C ARG A 14 -4.30 -25.44 3.46
N ASP A 15 -3.37 -25.64 4.38
CA ASP A 15 -3.64 -25.65 5.82
C ASP A 15 -3.70 -24.24 6.44
N TYR A 16 -3.36 -23.20 5.68
CA TYR A 16 -3.53 -21.82 6.14
C TYR A 16 -5.00 -21.40 6.06
N ASN A 17 -5.52 -20.93 7.19
CA ASN A 17 -6.93 -20.51 7.28
C ASN A 17 -7.16 -19.06 6.84
N LYS A 18 -6.09 -18.26 6.66
CA LYS A 18 -6.16 -16.84 6.36
C LYS A 18 -4.91 -16.31 5.67
N ILE A 19 -5.08 -15.44 4.68
CA ILE A 19 -4.00 -14.78 3.95
C ILE A 19 -4.08 -13.27 4.15
N HIS A 20 -2.97 -12.66 4.53
CA HIS A 20 -2.84 -11.22 4.68
C HIS A 20 -1.87 -10.67 3.63
N LEU A 21 -2.16 -9.48 3.09
CA LEU A 21 -1.31 -8.85 2.09
C LEU A 21 -0.72 -7.55 2.63
N VAL A 22 0.59 -7.38 2.52
CA VAL A 22 1.28 -6.14 2.94
C VAL A 22 2.05 -5.62 1.75
N GLY A 23 1.75 -4.40 1.32
CA GLY A 23 2.37 -3.75 0.18
C GLY A 23 3.09 -2.50 0.59
N TYR A 24 4.36 -2.39 0.23
CA TYR A 24 5.14 -1.16 0.38
C TYR A 24 5.23 -0.42 -0.94
N SER A 25 5.05 0.91 -0.91
CA SER A 25 5.11 1.79 -2.06
C SER A 25 4.21 1.27 -3.19
N MET A 26 4.76 1.09 -4.39
CA MET A 26 4.10 0.50 -5.55
C MET A 26 3.49 -0.90 -5.33
N GLY A 27 4.01 -1.69 -4.39
CA GLY A 27 3.44 -3.00 -4.05
C GLY A 27 2.00 -2.90 -3.55
N GLY A 28 1.62 -1.78 -2.92
CA GLY A 28 0.23 -1.54 -2.51
C GLY A 28 -0.71 -1.31 -3.70
N LEU A 29 -0.25 -0.67 -4.78
CA LEU A 29 -1.03 -0.53 -6.01
C LEU A 29 -1.22 -1.88 -6.71
N VAL A 30 -0.20 -2.75 -6.68
CA VAL A 30 -0.31 -4.13 -7.16
C VAL A 30 -1.38 -4.89 -6.38
N ILE A 31 -1.39 -4.78 -5.04
CA ILE A 31 -2.42 -5.40 -4.19
C ILE A 31 -3.80 -4.86 -4.56
N ARG A 32 -3.98 -3.53 -4.61
CA ARG A 32 -5.29 -2.93 -4.93
C ARG A 32 -5.80 -3.35 -6.30
N SER A 33 -4.95 -3.30 -7.33
CA SER A 33 -5.31 -3.76 -8.68
C SER A 33 -5.65 -5.24 -8.70
N PHE A 34 -4.90 -6.06 -7.97
CA PHE A 34 -5.15 -7.49 -7.91
C PHE A 34 -6.51 -7.79 -7.25
N LEU A 35 -6.80 -7.14 -6.13
CA LEU A 35 -8.08 -7.26 -5.41
C LEU A 35 -9.27 -6.77 -6.24
N ALA A 36 -9.10 -5.74 -7.07
CA ALA A 36 -10.16 -5.22 -7.92
C ALA A 36 -10.61 -6.21 -9.02
N CYS A 37 -9.75 -7.16 -9.40
CA CYS A 37 -10.01 -8.10 -10.50
C CYS A 37 -10.09 -9.57 -10.07
N ASN A 38 -9.88 -9.88 -8.79
CA ASN A 38 -9.79 -11.27 -8.32
C ASN A 38 -10.44 -11.40 -6.95
N ASP A 39 -11.19 -12.48 -6.77
CA ASP A 39 -11.70 -12.92 -5.47
C ASP A 39 -10.64 -13.85 -4.87
N ILE A 40 -10.24 -13.55 -3.63
CA ILE A 40 -9.22 -14.32 -2.92
C ILE A 40 -9.90 -15.08 -1.77
N PRO A 41 -10.02 -16.40 -1.86
CA PRO A 41 -10.48 -17.23 -0.75
C PRO A 41 -9.61 -17.00 0.49
N GLN A 42 -10.25 -16.92 1.66
CA GLN A 42 -9.58 -16.76 2.96
C GLN A 42 -8.74 -15.47 3.08
N LEU A 43 -8.99 -14.47 2.25
CA LEU A 43 -8.37 -13.17 2.44
C LEU A 43 -8.77 -12.59 3.80
N GLY A 44 -7.76 -12.22 4.57
CA GLY A 44 -7.89 -11.46 5.80
C GLY A 44 -7.81 -9.97 5.51
N ARG A 45 -6.75 -9.36 6.04
CA ARG A 45 -6.54 -7.91 6.03
C ARG A 45 -5.37 -7.53 5.15
N CYS A 46 -5.42 -6.31 4.63
CA CYS A 46 -4.33 -5.73 3.88
C CYS A 46 -3.71 -4.52 4.59
N VAL A 47 -2.42 -4.29 4.39
CA VAL A 47 -1.76 -3.05 4.84
C VAL A 47 -0.98 -2.44 3.68
N LEU A 48 -1.20 -1.15 3.44
CA LEU A 48 -0.52 -0.35 2.43
C LEU A 48 0.43 0.63 3.12
N ILE A 49 1.73 0.53 2.86
CA ILE A 49 2.78 1.32 3.48
C ILE A 49 3.35 2.28 2.45
N ALA A 50 3.21 3.59 2.66
CA ALA A 50 3.71 4.62 1.75
C ALA A 50 3.26 4.45 0.29
N THR A 51 2.08 3.85 0.08
CA THR A 51 1.55 3.59 -1.26
C THR A 51 0.92 4.86 -1.84
N PRO A 52 1.31 5.33 -3.04
CA PRO A 52 0.73 6.51 -3.67
C PRO A 52 -0.65 6.19 -4.27
N ASN A 53 -1.66 5.99 -3.43
CA ASN A 53 -3.00 5.53 -3.81
C ASN A 53 -3.74 6.48 -4.77
N GLN A 54 -3.42 7.77 -4.72
CA GLN A 54 -3.97 8.81 -5.60
C GLN A 54 -2.94 9.30 -6.64
N GLY A 55 -1.78 8.65 -6.74
CA GLY A 55 -0.64 9.13 -7.51
C GLY A 55 0.16 10.20 -6.74
N THR A 56 1.40 10.43 -7.13
CA THR A 56 2.29 11.43 -6.50
C THR A 56 2.62 12.52 -7.50
N LYS A 57 2.82 13.76 -7.04
CA LYS A 57 3.30 14.86 -7.91
C LYS A 57 4.65 14.55 -8.56
N LEU A 58 5.46 13.70 -7.94
CA LEU A 58 6.72 13.23 -8.50
C LEU A 58 6.53 12.12 -9.56
N ALA A 59 5.31 11.64 -9.80
CA ALA A 59 5.07 10.56 -10.76
C ALA A 59 5.47 10.98 -12.18
N ASP A 60 5.22 12.24 -12.53
CA ASP A 60 5.61 12.84 -13.81
C ASP A 60 7.15 13.05 -13.92
N ILE A 61 7.87 13.09 -12.79
CA ILE A 61 9.34 13.28 -12.72
C ILE A 61 10.08 11.93 -12.59
N SER A 62 9.42 10.88 -12.13
CA SER A 62 10.03 9.62 -11.69
C SER A 62 10.04 8.50 -12.72
N GLU A 63 9.92 8.82 -14.02
CA GLU A 63 10.16 7.87 -15.10
C GLU A 63 11.52 7.16 -14.96
N LYS A 64 12.50 7.76 -14.26
CA LYS A 64 13.83 7.19 -13.98
C LYS A 64 13.90 6.25 -12.76
N TYR A 65 13.05 6.45 -11.73
CA TYR A 65 13.05 5.65 -10.50
C TYR A 65 11.98 4.55 -10.51
N LEU A 66 10.87 4.78 -11.23
CA LEU A 66 9.79 3.82 -11.41
C LEU A 66 10.02 2.91 -12.64
N LYS A 67 10.94 3.24 -13.56
CA LYS A 67 11.17 2.51 -14.83
C LYS A 67 11.22 0.97 -14.72
N PRO A 68 11.93 0.36 -13.75
CA PRO A 68 11.97 -1.10 -13.63
C PRO A 68 10.62 -1.71 -13.22
N LEU A 69 9.81 -0.99 -12.43
CA LEU A 69 8.52 -1.47 -11.92
C LEU A 69 7.33 -1.04 -12.78
N VAL A 70 7.42 0.07 -13.53
CA VAL A 70 6.42 0.48 -14.55
C VAL A 70 6.16 -0.66 -15.54
N LEU A 71 7.16 -1.50 -15.80
CA LEU A 71 7.03 -2.72 -16.61
C LEU A 71 6.15 -3.81 -15.97
N ILE A 72 6.11 -3.91 -14.63
CA ILE A 72 5.31 -4.88 -13.88
C ILE A 72 3.84 -4.43 -13.79
N VAL A 73 3.63 -3.12 -13.60
CA VAL A 73 2.30 -2.49 -13.57
C VAL A 73 1.84 -2.00 -14.94
N ARG A 74 2.57 -2.25 -16.03
CA ARG A 74 2.20 -1.84 -17.40
C ARG A 74 0.83 -2.29 -17.92
N PRO A 75 0.20 -3.38 -17.42
CA PRO A 75 -1.21 -3.66 -17.72
C PRO A 75 -2.15 -2.59 -17.15
N LEU A 76 -1.71 -1.85 -16.13
CA LEU A 76 -2.31 -0.64 -15.58
C LEU A 76 -1.62 0.55 -16.29
N GLN A 77 -2.21 1.05 -17.37
CA GLN A 77 -1.68 2.14 -18.20
C GLN A 77 -1.45 3.49 -17.48
N VAL A 78 -1.40 3.52 -16.16
CA VAL A 78 -1.84 4.69 -15.44
C VAL A 78 -1.14 4.91 -14.12
N LEU A 79 0.05 5.50 -14.21
CA LEU A 79 0.78 6.06 -13.07
C LEU A 79 1.01 7.56 -13.25
N THR A 80 0.17 8.24 -14.04
CA THR A 80 0.14 9.69 -14.07
C THR A 80 -0.77 10.21 -12.96
N THR A 81 -0.45 11.41 -12.48
CA THR A 81 -1.03 12.11 -11.32
C THR A 81 -2.57 12.25 -11.35
N ASN A 82 -3.22 11.96 -12.49
CA ASN A 82 -4.66 12.12 -12.70
C ASN A 82 -5.41 10.86 -13.13
N CYS A 83 -4.77 9.70 -13.17
CA CYS A 83 -5.36 8.61 -13.96
C CYS A 83 -5.37 7.23 -13.23
N LEU A 84 -4.89 7.11 -11.98
CA LEU A 84 -5.00 5.86 -11.19
C LEU A 84 -6.47 5.49 -10.87
N ASN A 85 -7.16 4.89 -11.84
CA ASN A 85 -8.52 4.40 -11.70
C ASN A 85 -8.49 2.91 -11.33
N ILE A 86 -8.12 2.62 -10.08
CA ILE A 86 -8.20 1.28 -9.53
C ILE A 86 -9.56 1.13 -8.85
N GLY A 87 -10.36 0.17 -9.34
CA GLY A 87 -11.67 -0.14 -8.79
C GLY A 87 -11.64 -0.66 -7.35
N GLN A 88 -12.82 -0.82 -6.77
CA GLN A 88 -12.98 -1.43 -5.46
C GLN A 88 -12.62 -2.92 -5.49
N PRO A 89 -12.20 -3.51 -4.36
CA PRO A 89 -12.00 -4.95 -4.28
C PRO A 89 -13.23 -5.76 -4.71
N MET A 90 -13.01 -6.87 -5.42
CA MET A 90 -14.06 -7.73 -5.97
C MET A 90 -14.64 -8.71 -4.95
N ASN A 91 -13.90 -9.02 -3.88
CA ASN A 91 -14.40 -9.86 -2.78
C ASN A 91 -15.74 -9.31 -2.27
N GLN A 92 -16.72 -10.21 -2.10
CA GLN A 92 -18.07 -9.84 -1.66
C GLN A 92 -18.10 -9.32 -0.22
N SER A 93 -17.18 -9.78 0.64
CA SER A 93 -17.01 -9.27 1.98
C SER A 93 -16.17 -7.99 1.97
N LYS A 94 -16.53 -7.04 2.84
CA LYS A 94 -15.73 -5.83 3.05
C LYS A 94 -14.34 -6.22 3.53
N ILE A 95 -13.31 -5.89 2.74
CA ILE A 95 -11.91 -6.12 3.09
C ILE A 95 -11.42 -4.97 3.95
N GLU A 96 -10.83 -5.30 5.10
CA GLU A 96 -10.17 -4.30 5.94
C GLU A 96 -8.77 -3.98 5.42
N ILE A 97 -8.52 -2.71 5.15
CA ILE A 97 -7.26 -2.23 4.58
C ILE A 97 -6.75 -1.05 5.41
N GLY A 98 -5.57 -1.23 6.00
CA GLY A 98 -4.90 -0.21 6.79
C GLY A 98 -3.90 0.55 5.94
N VAL A 99 -3.77 1.86 6.17
CA VAL A 99 -2.80 2.70 5.47
C VAL A 99 -1.81 3.32 6.46
N ILE A 100 -0.51 3.15 6.18
CA ILE A 100 0.59 3.75 6.93
C ILE A 100 1.29 4.76 6.03
N ALA A 101 1.28 6.04 6.41
CA ALA A 101 1.96 7.13 5.71
C ALA A 101 3.24 7.56 6.44
N GLY A 102 4.28 7.93 5.69
CA GLY A 102 5.45 8.62 6.25
C GLY A 102 5.32 10.14 6.09
N ASN A 103 5.89 10.91 7.02
CA ASN A 103 5.92 12.38 6.92
C ASN A 103 7.32 12.99 7.14
N LYS A 104 8.38 12.19 7.05
CA LYS A 104 9.75 12.69 7.18
C LYS A 104 10.44 12.75 5.83
N ASN A 105 10.56 13.96 5.29
CA ASN A 105 11.29 14.19 4.05
C ASN A 105 12.81 14.12 4.28
N ASN A 106 13.42 13.00 3.91
CA ASN A 106 14.87 12.81 3.89
C ASN A 106 15.43 12.75 2.45
N HIS A 107 14.62 13.07 1.43
CA HIS A 107 14.97 12.85 0.04
C HIS A 107 15.11 14.18 -0.72
N PRO A 108 16.15 14.39 -1.54
CA PRO A 108 16.36 15.66 -2.25
C PRO A 108 15.18 16.07 -3.15
N LEU A 109 14.44 15.10 -3.70
CA LEU A 109 13.26 15.36 -4.54
C LEU A 109 12.03 15.84 -3.75
N GLY A 110 12.02 15.71 -2.43
CA GLY A 110 10.88 16.14 -1.63
C GLY A 110 10.68 17.65 -1.59
N VAL A 111 11.61 18.46 -2.13
CA VAL A 111 11.43 19.91 -2.32
C VAL A 111 10.27 20.27 -3.25
N PHE A 112 9.81 19.33 -4.07
CA PHE A 112 8.67 19.50 -4.97
C PHE A 112 7.34 18.99 -4.36
N LEU A 113 7.38 18.52 -3.11
CA LEU A 113 6.24 17.95 -2.39
C LEU A 113 5.76 18.88 -1.28
N THR A 114 4.59 18.58 -0.73
CA THR A 114 4.16 19.17 0.56
C THR A 114 5.16 18.84 1.68
N PRO A 115 5.24 19.70 2.72
CA PRO A 115 6.02 19.41 3.92
C PRO A 115 5.62 18.06 4.56
N ASP A 116 4.33 17.74 4.51
CA ASP A 116 3.80 16.43 4.89
C ASP A 116 4.01 15.41 3.76
N SER A 117 5.26 14.93 3.65
CA SER A 117 5.64 13.87 2.73
C SER A 117 6.80 13.04 3.30
N ASP A 118 6.93 11.81 2.80
CA ASP A 118 8.05 10.94 3.12
C ASP A 118 9.28 11.17 2.21
N GLY A 119 9.26 12.26 1.45
CA GLY A 119 10.26 12.62 0.45
C GLY A 119 10.02 12.08 -0.96
N LEU A 120 9.06 11.17 -1.15
CA LEU A 120 8.62 10.69 -2.49
C LEU A 120 7.10 10.71 -2.68
N VAL A 121 6.34 10.53 -1.60
CA VAL A 121 4.88 10.47 -1.60
C VAL A 121 4.33 11.40 -0.52
N GLU A 122 3.36 12.23 -0.91
CA GLU A 122 2.63 13.10 0.03
C GLU A 122 1.71 12.27 0.92
N VAL A 123 1.51 12.68 2.17
CA VAL A 123 0.62 11.98 3.11
C VAL A 123 -0.78 11.84 2.52
N GLU A 124 -1.34 12.89 1.91
CA GLU A 124 -2.66 12.85 1.28
C GLU A 124 -2.73 11.85 0.12
N SER A 125 -1.67 11.74 -0.68
CA SER A 125 -1.59 10.77 -1.79
C SER A 125 -1.72 9.32 -1.31
N THR A 126 -1.34 9.04 -0.06
CA THR A 126 -1.48 7.70 0.52
C THR A 126 -2.90 7.34 0.93
N LYS A 127 -3.77 8.31 1.16
CA LYS A 127 -5.15 8.04 1.59
C LYS A 127 -5.99 7.52 0.42
N TYR A 128 -6.98 6.70 0.73
CA TYR A 128 -8.03 6.35 -0.23
C TYR A 128 -9.35 6.09 0.51
N THR A 129 -10.47 6.25 -0.20
CA THR A 129 -11.82 6.39 0.40
C THR A 129 -12.21 5.24 1.33
N ASP A 130 -11.85 3.99 1.02
CA ASP A 130 -12.34 2.81 1.73
C ASP A 130 -11.29 2.19 2.68
N MET A 131 -10.32 3.00 3.14
CA MET A 131 -9.38 2.57 4.17
C MET A 131 -10.10 2.39 5.52
N SER A 132 -9.71 1.35 6.26
CA SER A 132 -10.32 1.00 7.55
C SER A 132 -9.64 1.69 8.73
N ASP A 133 -8.34 1.95 8.62
CA ASP A 133 -7.60 2.77 9.58
C ASP A 133 -6.42 3.45 8.87
N PHE A 134 -5.94 4.55 9.45
CA PHE A 134 -4.89 5.38 8.91
C PHE A 134 -3.97 5.88 10.03
N ILE A 135 -2.66 5.79 9.81
CA ILE A 135 -1.66 6.32 10.74
C ILE A 135 -0.48 6.95 9.99
N ILE A 136 0.07 8.02 10.56
CA ILE A 136 1.29 8.68 10.08
C ILE A 136 2.43 8.30 11.01
N VAL A 137 3.60 8.00 10.44
CA VAL A 137 4.83 7.68 11.17
C VAL A 137 5.99 8.59 10.72
N PRO A 138 6.94 8.92 11.62
CA PRO A 138 7.98 9.92 11.37
C PRO A 138 9.17 9.36 10.57
N TYR A 139 8.89 8.73 9.42
CA TYR A 139 9.87 8.04 8.59
C TYR A 139 9.81 8.48 7.13
N GLY A 140 10.97 8.48 6.47
CA GLY A 140 11.07 8.70 5.04
C GLY A 140 10.76 7.45 4.21
N HIS A 141 10.50 7.63 2.92
CA HIS A 141 10.00 6.59 2.03
C HIS A 141 10.91 5.35 2.04
N LEU A 142 12.22 5.56 1.88
CA LEU A 142 13.21 4.48 1.75
C LEU A 142 13.51 3.73 3.06
N GLU A 143 13.03 4.23 4.20
CA GLU A 143 13.30 3.64 5.52
C GLU A 143 12.04 3.13 6.23
N ILE A 144 10.85 3.65 5.93
CA ILE A 144 9.59 3.34 6.63
C ILE A 144 9.33 1.84 6.79
N HIS A 145 9.62 1.05 5.76
CA HIS A 145 9.40 -0.40 5.72
C HIS A 145 10.44 -1.21 6.52
N ARG A 146 11.52 -0.58 6.98
CA ARG A 146 12.60 -1.21 7.77
C ARG A 146 12.47 -0.95 9.27
N GLN A 147 11.49 -0.17 9.67
CA GLN A 147 11.33 0.26 11.06
C GLN A 147 10.55 -0.79 11.86
N THR A 148 11.08 -1.16 13.03
CA THR A 148 10.39 -2.05 13.97
C THR A 148 9.02 -1.50 14.36
N ALA A 149 8.90 -0.18 14.54
CA ALA A 149 7.62 0.47 14.83
C ALA A 149 6.59 0.25 13.72
N THR A 150 6.99 0.37 12.44
CA THR A 150 6.11 0.07 11.30
C THR A 150 5.69 -1.40 11.30
N ALA A 151 6.61 -2.33 11.56
CA ALA A 151 6.29 -3.75 11.63
C ALA A 151 5.29 -4.07 12.76
N GLN A 152 5.41 -3.42 13.91
CA GLN A 152 4.47 -3.55 15.03
C GLN A 152 3.07 -3.04 14.66
N LEU A 153 2.97 -1.92 13.95
CA LEU A 153 1.71 -1.38 13.45
C LEU A 153 1.05 -2.31 12.44
N VAL A 154 1.83 -2.85 11.49
CA VAL A 154 1.36 -3.87 10.53
C VAL A 154 0.83 -5.08 11.29
N HIS A 155 1.63 -5.67 12.17
CA HIS A 155 1.23 -6.85 12.94
C HIS A 155 -0.08 -6.60 13.70
N ARG A 156 -0.18 -5.46 14.38
CA ARG A 156 -1.38 -5.09 15.13
C ARG A 156 -2.60 -4.97 14.22
N PHE A 157 -2.50 -4.22 13.12
CA PHE A 157 -3.61 -4.06 12.19
C PHE A 157 -4.06 -5.42 11.63
N LEU A 158 -3.13 -6.30 11.27
CA LEU A 158 -3.47 -7.63 10.78
C LEU A 158 -4.23 -8.46 11.81
N GLN A 159 -3.97 -8.28 13.11
CA GLN A 159 -4.69 -8.93 14.20
C GLN A 159 -6.05 -8.29 14.52
N THR A 160 -6.13 -6.97 14.59
CA THR A 160 -7.25 -6.24 15.21
C THR A 160 -8.09 -5.41 14.24
N GLY A 161 -7.57 -5.08 13.06
CA GLY A 161 -8.18 -4.11 12.14
C GLY A 161 -7.92 -2.63 12.51
N SER A 162 -7.06 -2.36 13.51
CA SER A 162 -6.69 -0.98 13.88
C SER A 162 -5.21 -0.84 14.27
N PHE A 163 -4.62 0.31 13.94
CA PHE A 163 -3.28 0.70 14.35
C PHE A 163 -3.19 1.17 15.79
N ARG A 164 -4.30 1.64 16.38
CA ARG A 164 -4.35 2.20 17.73
C ARG A 164 -4.78 1.15 18.77
N ASN A 165 -4.45 1.41 20.03
CA ASN A 165 -5.05 0.67 21.14
C ASN A 165 -6.50 1.13 21.31
N LEU A 166 -7.44 0.20 21.49
CA LEU A 166 -8.82 0.52 21.86
C LEU A 166 -8.93 1.09 23.28
N ASN A 167 -7.83 1.10 24.03
CA ASN A 167 -7.71 1.68 25.36
C ASN A 167 -6.63 2.76 25.29
N ASN A 168 -7.05 4.01 25.12
CA ASN A 168 -6.43 5.26 25.57
C ASN A 168 -7.09 6.41 24.80
N GLU A 169 -8.12 6.99 25.43
CA GLU A 169 -8.51 8.40 25.26
C GLU A 169 -7.41 9.32 25.82
#